data_AF-A0A3A9BCQ8-F1
#
_entry.id   AF-A0A3A9BCQ8-F1
#
_cell.length_a   1.000
_cell.length_b   1.000
_cell.length_c   1.000
_cell.angle_alpha   90.00
_cell.angle_beta   90.00
_cell.angle_gamma   90.00
#
_symmetry.space_group_name_H-M   'P 1'
#
loop_
_entity.id
_entity.type
_entity.pdbx_description
1 polymer ?
#
loop_
_entity_poly.entity_id
_entity_poly.type
_entity_poly.pdbx_seq_one_letter_code
_entity_poly.pdbx_strand_id
1 'polypeptide(L)'
;MTSREKEERYWEKRRLADKKRSINRAEKDINRQIRQMYQEAMDEIRTDIENLYKTFADQEKITLQEAKKRLSKVDFKEVDFNSMIRKTAEIQKKLKTERFPDDLAAAIEKKLQEQEKHLKVLSRRGYLTHLELMQAQIERIVLEVGNEQQINLYQLLDEEYRDGYFRGIFNQQQWLGVGKDFVSPDPAAVQQAVMQSWAKEHFSDRIWGGVDKLSQELKESLTVGLIRGEGVKEMTKRLTRRVEVSASNARRLVRTESAYIHEKATLDAFKECGIARYRFLATLDRRTSKTCQEMDGKDFAIEQAQAGKNYPPMHPNCRSTVVPHRQEVTKRAARTASGKYYTVPDSMTYREWYNGLSETEKGKMALQNRKDGNRKTDQEQHKRYKKVLGEAAGSFREFVTKKYEDPEGYEWLKQQYHETNYVNQFKQRLAEGKVNTRIQKAKQLEHTQGTKSLQNRMKQAFKSQRDPTLPREKKQTPQSYLYKQINAQELVNRYAGKGLITYRQGSGTVREWITVEKPIGRCYNQGTGRYEETHRVCIIYHERKGTHVFPVKEK
;
A
#
# COMPACT_ATOMS: atom_id res chain seq x y z
N MET A 1 1.14 23.46 29.24
CA MET A 1 1.09 22.97 27.85
C MET A 1 -0.03 21.95 27.70
N THR A 2 -0.99 22.22 26.82
CA THR A 2 -2.06 21.27 26.47
C THR A 2 -1.48 20.02 25.77
N SER A 3 -2.22 18.90 25.72
CA SER A 3 -1.80 17.71 24.95
C SER A 3 -1.49 18.06 23.48
N ARG A 4 -2.29 18.98 22.93
CA ARG A 4 -2.16 19.52 21.56
C ARG A 4 -0.85 20.27 21.34
N GLU A 5 -0.46 21.18 22.25
CA GLU A 5 0.80 21.92 22.16
C GLU A 5 2.02 20.99 22.28
N LYS A 6 1.91 19.89 23.04
CA LYS A 6 2.99 18.90 23.17
C LYS A 6 3.19 18.11 21.87
N GLU A 7 2.10 17.75 21.21
CA GLU A 7 2.12 17.07 19.91
C GLU A 7 2.65 17.99 18.80
N GLU A 8 2.14 19.20 18.66
CA GLU A 8 2.63 20.17 17.64
C GLU A 8 4.13 20.41 17.79
N ARG A 9 4.61 20.64 19.02
CA ARG A 9 6.03 20.82 19.32
C ARG A 9 6.88 19.58 19.04
N TYR A 10 6.33 18.37 19.14
CA TYR A 10 7.02 17.14 18.76
C TYR A 10 7.28 17.11 17.25
N TRP A 11 6.27 17.44 16.44
CA TRP A 11 6.36 17.40 14.99
C TRP A 11 7.23 18.53 14.42
N GLU A 12 7.20 19.71 15.04
CA GLU A 12 8.18 20.78 14.76
C GLU A 12 9.62 20.31 15.01
N LYS A 13 9.88 19.73 16.19
CA LYS A 13 11.21 19.18 16.51
C LYS A 13 11.64 18.10 15.53
N ARG A 14 10.71 17.24 15.11
CA ARG A 14 10.99 16.16 14.17
C ARG A 14 11.33 16.70 12.78
N ARG A 15 10.60 17.69 12.28
CA ARG A 15 10.91 18.36 11.00
C ARG A 15 12.23 19.12 11.05
N LEU A 16 12.53 19.81 12.14
CA LEU A 16 13.85 20.42 12.34
C LEU A 16 14.99 19.38 12.35
N ALA A 17 14.75 18.19 12.92
CA ALA A 17 15.72 17.10 12.93
C ALA A 17 15.95 16.51 11.53
N ASP A 18 14.90 16.34 10.73
CA ASP A 18 15.03 15.88 9.34
C ASP A 18 15.72 16.93 8.46
N LYS A 19 15.38 18.21 8.62
CA LYS A 19 16.09 19.30 7.94
C LYS A 19 17.56 19.34 8.31
N LYS A 20 17.89 19.20 9.61
CA LYS A 20 19.27 19.13 10.10
C LYS A 20 20.03 17.94 9.51
N ARG A 21 19.36 16.79 9.33
CA ARG A 21 19.96 15.60 8.68
C ARG A 21 20.33 15.89 7.22
N SER A 22 19.41 16.48 6.45
CA SER A 22 19.66 16.90 5.07
C SER A 22 20.86 17.86 4.98
N ILE A 23 20.88 18.89 5.84
CA ILE A 23 22.01 19.83 5.92
C ILE A 23 23.32 19.08 6.21
N ASN A 24 23.33 18.18 7.19
CA ASN A 24 24.53 17.42 7.56
C ASN A 24 25.02 16.51 6.43
N ARG A 25 24.11 15.92 5.63
CA ARG A 25 24.47 15.12 4.45
C ARG A 25 25.16 16.00 3.41
N ALA A 26 24.56 17.16 3.08
CA ALA A 26 25.17 18.13 2.16
C ALA A 26 26.53 18.63 2.65
N GLU A 27 26.69 18.93 3.95
CA GLU A 27 28.00 19.32 4.52
C GLU A 27 29.04 18.20 4.43
N LYS A 28 28.63 16.94 4.64
CA LYS A 28 29.53 15.79 4.50
C LYS A 28 30.01 15.65 3.06
N ASP A 29 29.11 15.78 2.09
CA ASP A 29 29.46 15.74 0.67
C ASP A 29 30.36 16.89 0.26
N ILE A 30 30.06 18.12 0.70
CA ILE A 30 30.94 19.28 0.51
C ILE A 30 32.36 19.02 1.06
N ASN A 31 32.45 18.49 2.27
CA ASN A 31 33.73 18.27 2.94
C ASN A 31 34.54 17.15 2.28
N ARG A 32 33.85 16.15 1.71
CA ARG A 32 34.47 15.03 1.02
C ARG A 32 34.86 15.39 -0.40
N GLN A 33 33.90 15.78 -1.24
CA GLN A 33 34.10 15.94 -2.67
C GLN A 33 34.60 17.34 -3.03
N ILE A 34 33.86 18.41 -2.68
CA ILE A 34 34.22 19.78 -3.14
C ILE A 34 35.59 20.21 -2.61
N ARG A 35 35.93 19.88 -1.36
CA ARG A 35 37.27 20.18 -0.83
C ARG A 35 38.36 19.41 -1.56
N GLN A 36 38.17 18.11 -1.77
CA GLN A 36 39.14 17.26 -2.42
C GLN A 36 39.37 17.67 -3.88
N MET A 37 38.30 17.78 -4.68
CA MET A 37 38.39 18.13 -6.11
C MET A 37 39.10 19.47 -6.35
N TYR A 38 38.76 20.50 -5.56
CA TYR A 38 39.40 21.82 -5.71
C TYR A 38 40.83 21.85 -5.16
N GLN A 39 41.15 21.00 -4.17
CA GLN A 39 42.52 20.88 -3.65
C GLN A 39 43.41 20.17 -4.68
N GLU A 40 42.95 19.06 -5.26
CA GLU A 40 43.65 18.34 -6.32
C GLU A 40 43.88 19.22 -7.54
N ALA A 41 42.86 19.96 -7.98
CA ALA A 41 42.98 20.95 -9.04
C ALA A 41 44.04 22.03 -8.74
N MET A 42 44.08 22.52 -7.50
CA MET A 42 45.08 23.53 -7.10
C MET A 42 46.50 22.95 -7.03
N ASP A 43 46.64 21.74 -6.52
CA ASP A 43 47.95 21.07 -6.45
C ASP A 43 48.50 20.81 -7.86
N GLU A 44 47.65 20.40 -8.81
CA GLU A 44 48.04 20.21 -10.21
C GLU A 44 48.43 21.55 -10.88
N ILE A 45 47.61 22.59 -10.72
CA ILE A 45 47.95 23.95 -11.22
C ILE A 45 49.28 24.45 -10.61
N ARG A 46 49.53 24.19 -9.32
CA ARG A 46 50.78 24.59 -8.67
C ARG A 46 51.98 23.86 -9.30
N THR A 47 51.86 22.54 -9.52
CA THR A 47 52.90 21.76 -10.17
C THR A 47 53.16 22.24 -11.59
N ASP A 48 52.12 22.59 -12.36
CA ASP A 48 52.27 23.15 -13.71
C ASP A 48 52.96 24.52 -13.69
N ILE A 49 52.66 25.40 -12.72
CA ILE A 49 53.41 26.65 -12.51
C ILE A 49 54.87 26.36 -12.21
N GLU A 50 55.15 25.48 -11.26
CA GLU A 50 56.53 25.17 -10.85
C GLU A 50 57.34 24.63 -12.02
N ASN A 51 56.76 23.75 -12.83
CA ASN A 51 57.40 23.21 -14.03
C ASN A 51 57.63 24.30 -15.07
N LEU A 52 56.64 25.16 -15.32
CA LEU A 52 56.79 26.31 -16.22
C LEU A 52 57.98 27.19 -15.82
N TYR A 53 58.10 27.53 -14.53
CA TYR A 53 59.18 28.38 -14.03
C TYR A 53 60.54 27.67 -13.96
N LYS A 54 60.59 26.35 -13.71
CA LYS A 54 61.83 25.56 -13.83
C LYS A 54 62.38 25.62 -15.25
N THR A 55 61.53 25.44 -16.27
CA THR A 55 61.95 25.58 -17.67
C THR A 55 62.51 26.97 -17.97
N PHE A 56 61.92 28.03 -17.40
CA PHE A 56 62.46 29.39 -17.51
C PHE A 56 63.81 29.59 -16.78
N ALA A 57 64.01 28.96 -15.63
CA ALA A 57 65.21 29.09 -14.81
C ALA A 57 66.40 28.33 -15.40
N ASP A 58 66.17 27.11 -15.91
CA ASP A 58 67.21 26.21 -16.41
C ASP A 58 67.77 26.65 -17.77
N GLN A 59 66.95 27.31 -18.60
CA GLN A 59 67.33 27.63 -19.98
C GLN A 59 68.19 28.91 -20.12
N GLU A 60 68.22 29.85 -19.16
CA GLU A 60 68.52 31.22 -19.61
C GLU A 60 69.31 32.22 -18.74
N LYS A 61 69.41 32.17 -17.40
CA LYS A 61 70.10 33.25 -16.62
C LYS A 61 69.71 34.71 -17.02
N ILE A 62 68.50 34.96 -17.54
CA ILE A 62 68.06 36.28 -18.06
C ILE A 62 66.97 36.93 -17.19
N THR A 63 66.77 38.23 -17.45
CA THR A 63 65.73 39.05 -16.82
C THR A 63 64.33 38.66 -17.29
N LEU A 64 63.33 39.01 -16.49
CA LEU A 64 61.94 38.69 -16.74
C LEU A 64 61.35 39.35 -18.01
N GLN A 65 61.93 40.45 -18.49
CA GLN A 65 61.57 41.05 -19.78
C GLN A 65 62.07 40.21 -20.97
N GLU A 66 63.19 39.51 -20.81
CA GLU A 66 63.77 38.61 -21.81
C GLU A 66 62.99 37.28 -21.86
N ALA A 67 62.53 36.77 -20.71
CA ALA A 67 61.64 35.62 -20.61
C ALA A 67 60.28 35.83 -21.32
N LYS A 68 59.78 37.08 -21.39
CA LYS A 68 58.57 37.43 -22.18
C LYS A 68 58.79 37.34 -23.69
N LYS A 69 60.02 37.59 -24.19
CA LYS A 69 60.38 37.36 -25.60
C LYS A 69 60.69 35.87 -25.87
N ARG A 70 61.04 35.11 -24.83
CA ARG A 70 61.39 33.67 -24.86
C ARG A 70 60.36 32.78 -24.17
N LEU A 71 59.05 33.03 -24.35
CA LEU A 71 58.06 31.94 -24.28
C LEU A 71 58.43 30.95 -25.39
N SER A 72 59.44 30.13 -25.12
CA SER A 72 60.11 29.27 -26.09
C SER A 72 59.11 28.30 -26.67
N LYS A 73 59.40 27.84 -27.90
CA LYS A 73 58.66 26.74 -28.51
C LYS A 73 58.79 25.55 -27.55
N VAL A 74 57.67 25.05 -27.06
CA VAL A 74 57.63 23.75 -26.39
C VAL A 74 58.13 22.71 -27.40
N ASP A 75 58.90 21.71 -26.97
CA ASP A 75 59.11 20.54 -27.83
C ASP A 75 57.77 19.85 -28.03
N PHE A 76 57.17 20.13 -29.18
CA PHE A 76 55.84 19.69 -29.52
C PHE A 76 55.71 18.16 -29.52
N LYS A 77 56.83 17.43 -29.65
CA LYS A 77 56.87 15.96 -29.59
C LYS A 77 56.74 15.41 -28.17
N GLU A 78 57.07 16.21 -27.15
CA GLU A 78 57.00 15.81 -25.74
C GLU A 78 55.63 16.08 -25.11
N VAL A 79 54.75 16.82 -25.79
CA VAL A 79 53.40 17.11 -25.30
C VAL A 79 52.47 15.91 -25.51
N ASP A 80 52.12 15.23 -24.42
CA ASP A 80 51.16 14.11 -24.45
C ASP A 80 49.71 14.59 -24.47
N PHE A 81 49.25 15.07 -25.63
CA PHE A 81 47.84 15.41 -25.85
C PHE A 81 46.90 14.20 -25.67
N ASN A 82 47.39 12.97 -25.88
CA ASN A 82 46.58 11.77 -25.72
C ASN A 82 46.26 11.51 -24.25
N SER A 83 47.19 11.78 -23.33
CA SER A 83 46.93 11.73 -21.89
C SER A 83 45.82 12.71 -21.47
N MET A 84 45.81 13.93 -22.02
CA MET A 84 44.74 14.90 -21.76
C MET A 84 43.36 14.41 -22.25
N ILE A 85 43.33 13.65 -23.35
CA ILE A 85 42.09 13.04 -23.91
C ILE A 85 41.69 11.76 -23.16
N ARG A 86 42.62 10.99 -22.57
CA ARG A 86 42.27 9.76 -21.84
C ARG A 86 41.34 10.04 -20.65
N LYS A 87 41.58 11.13 -19.91
CA LYS A 87 40.73 11.53 -18.78
C LYS A 87 39.29 11.86 -19.22
N THR A 88 39.08 12.41 -20.41
CA THR A 88 37.72 12.66 -20.94
C THR A 88 36.99 11.35 -21.26
N ALA A 89 37.71 10.33 -21.75
CA ALA A 89 37.15 9.01 -22.06
C ALA A 89 36.67 8.26 -20.80
N GLU A 90 37.32 8.46 -19.65
CA GLU A 90 36.87 7.86 -18.38
C GLU A 90 35.52 8.43 -17.91
N ILE A 91 35.33 9.74 -18.06
CA ILE A 91 34.06 10.41 -17.76
C ILE A 91 32.97 9.95 -18.74
N GLN A 92 33.27 9.86 -20.03
CA GLN A 92 32.36 9.30 -21.04
C GLN A 92 31.95 7.86 -20.71
N LYS A 93 32.89 7.04 -20.21
CA LYS A 93 32.58 5.68 -19.76
C LYS A 93 31.63 5.70 -18.57
N LYS A 94 31.89 6.54 -17.55
CA LYS A 94 31.00 6.70 -16.38
C LYS A 94 29.58 7.08 -16.79
N LEU A 95 29.43 8.03 -17.72
CA LEU A 95 28.13 8.47 -18.25
C LEU A 95 27.35 7.35 -18.96
N LYS A 96 28.05 6.40 -19.59
CA LYS A 96 27.42 5.25 -20.28
C LYS A 96 27.06 4.11 -19.33
N THR A 97 27.84 3.93 -18.25
CA THR A 97 27.62 2.85 -17.28
C THR A 97 26.60 3.21 -16.20
N GLU A 98 26.52 4.48 -15.81
CA GLU A 98 25.61 4.97 -14.80
C GLU A 98 24.41 5.67 -15.44
N ARG A 99 23.24 5.58 -14.79
CA ARG A 99 21.99 6.10 -15.35
C ARG A 99 21.76 7.56 -14.91
N PHE A 100 22.20 8.50 -15.74
CA PHE A 100 21.93 9.94 -15.59
C PHE A 100 20.75 10.39 -16.46
N PRO A 101 20.13 11.56 -16.18
CA PRO A 101 19.18 12.18 -17.10
C PRO A 101 19.85 12.54 -18.42
N ASP A 102 19.14 12.37 -19.54
CA ASP A 102 19.69 12.59 -20.89
C ASP A 102 20.23 14.02 -21.06
N ASP A 103 19.51 15.02 -20.54
CA ASP A 103 19.93 16.42 -20.60
C ASP A 103 21.26 16.67 -19.84
N LEU A 104 21.44 16.01 -18.70
CA LEU A 104 22.66 16.11 -17.88
C LEU A 104 23.85 15.49 -18.62
N ALA A 105 23.65 14.30 -19.19
CA ALA A 105 24.66 13.58 -19.94
C ALA A 105 25.06 14.36 -21.21
N ALA A 106 24.07 14.86 -21.97
CA ALA A 106 24.30 15.66 -23.17
C ALA A 106 25.08 16.95 -22.88
N ALA A 107 24.80 17.63 -21.76
CA ALA A 107 25.53 18.83 -21.36
C ALA A 107 27.01 18.54 -21.08
N ILE A 108 27.31 17.44 -20.37
CA ILE A 108 28.69 17.01 -20.10
C ILE A 108 29.38 16.60 -21.40
N GLU A 109 28.74 15.75 -22.22
CA GLU A 109 29.30 15.29 -23.49
C GLU A 109 29.64 16.45 -24.42
N LYS A 110 28.77 17.47 -24.48
CA LYS A 110 29.03 18.68 -25.26
C LYS A 110 30.33 19.37 -24.83
N LYS A 111 30.53 19.60 -23.54
CA LYS A 111 31.74 20.25 -23.00
C LYS A 111 33.00 19.40 -23.24
N LEU A 112 32.90 18.07 -23.09
CA LEU A 112 34.00 17.16 -23.42
C LEU A 112 34.37 17.20 -24.91
N GLN A 113 33.38 17.22 -25.80
CA GLN A 113 33.60 17.32 -27.25
C GLN A 113 34.23 18.67 -27.65
N GLU A 114 33.80 19.77 -27.03
CA GLU A 114 34.40 21.10 -27.23
C GLU A 114 35.88 21.10 -26.84
N GLN A 115 36.22 20.50 -25.70
CA GLN A 115 37.60 20.36 -25.25
C GLN A 115 38.43 19.47 -26.18
N GLU A 116 37.91 18.30 -26.57
CA GLU A 116 38.61 17.41 -27.50
C GLU A 116 38.88 18.09 -28.85
N LYS A 117 37.93 18.88 -29.35
CA LYS A 117 38.12 19.69 -30.56
C LYS A 117 39.23 20.72 -30.35
N HIS A 118 39.23 21.43 -29.24
CA HIS A 118 40.27 22.41 -28.92
C HIS A 118 41.67 21.76 -28.86
N LEU A 119 41.82 20.64 -28.14
CA LEU A 119 43.08 19.90 -28.05
C LEU A 119 43.55 19.36 -29.42
N LYS A 120 42.63 18.88 -30.27
CA LYS A 120 42.95 18.45 -31.64
C LYS A 120 43.45 19.60 -32.50
N VAL A 121 42.89 20.80 -32.37
CA VAL A 121 43.36 21.99 -33.08
C VAL A 121 44.77 22.36 -32.63
N LEU A 122 45.02 22.39 -31.31
CA LEU A 122 46.35 22.64 -30.77
C LEU A 122 47.38 21.60 -31.25
N SER A 123 47.02 20.32 -31.23
CA SER A 123 47.85 19.20 -31.69
C SER A 123 48.20 19.26 -33.19
N ARG A 124 47.37 19.90 -34.02
CA ARG A 124 47.64 20.04 -35.47
C ARG A 124 48.47 21.27 -35.83
N ARG A 125 48.65 22.22 -34.91
CA ARG A 125 49.30 23.51 -35.19
C ARG A 125 50.81 23.40 -35.43
N GLY A 126 51.45 22.34 -34.95
CA GLY A 126 52.87 22.05 -35.15
C GLY A 126 53.83 22.92 -34.33
N TYR A 127 53.32 23.89 -33.58
CA TYR A 127 54.05 24.68 -32.60
C TYR A 127 53.11 25.10 -31.47
N LEU A 128 53.64 25.24 -30.26
CA LEU A 128 52.90 25.67 -29.07
C LEU A 128 53.82 26.46 -28.14
N THR A 129 53.32 27.54 -27.55
CA THR A 129 54.02 28.26 -26.49
C THR A 129 53.73 27.63 -25.13
N HIS A 130 54.65 27.79 -24.17
CA HIS A 130 54.44 27.35 -22.80
C HIS A 130 53.19 27.97 -22.14
N LEU A 131 52.84 29.22 -22.50
CA LEU A 131 51.62 29.88 -22.02
C LEU A 131 50.37 29.18 -22.57
N GLU A 132 50.32 28.89 -23.88
CA GLU A 132 49.19 28.19 -24.48
C GLU A 132 49.03 26.77 -23.92
N LEU A 133 50.13 26.06 -23.67
CA LEU A 133 50.11 24.75 -23.02
C LEU A 133 49.50 24.83 -21.62
N MET A 134 49.97 25.80 -20.81
CA MET A 134 49.47 25.96 -19.45
C MET A 134 48.00 26.41 -19.43
N GLN A 135 47.57 27.23 -20.38
CA GLN A 135 46.16 27.60 -20.53
C GLN A 135 45.30 26.37 -20.88
N ALA A 136 45.77 25.48 -21.76
CA ALA A 136 45.09 24.22 -22.08
C ALA A 136 45.03 23.27 -20.87
N GLN A 137 46.08 23.21 -20.04
CA GLN A 137 46.08 22.45 -18.80
C GLN A 137 45.06 23.00 -17.79
N ILE A 138 45.01 24.32 -17.60
CA ILE A 138 44.01 24.98 -16.75
C ILE A 138 42.59 24.65 -17.22
N GLU A 139 42.33 24.76 -18.53
CA GLU A 139 41.02 24.41 -19.09
C GLU A 139 40.63 22.97 -18.78
N ARG A 140 41.57 22.03 -18.93
CA ARG A 140 41.35 20.62 -18.61
C ARG A 140 41.05 20.40 -17.13
N ILE A 141 41.87 20.94 -16.23
CA ILE A 141 41.71 20.79 -14.78
C ILE A 141 40.36 21.36 -14.33
N VAL A 142 40.00 22.56 -14.82
CA VAL A 142 38.75 23.22 -14.46
C VAL A 142 37.54 22.46 -15.02
N LEU A 143 37.66 21.86 -16.22
CA LEU A 143 36.61 21.01 -16.79
C LEU A 143 36.41 19.73 -15.96
N GLU A 144 37.49 19.08 -15.51
CA GLU A 144 37.42 17.92 -14.60
C GLU A 144 36.62 18.25 -13.34
N VAL A 145 36.92 19.40 -12.70
CA VAL A 145 36.16 19.91 -11.55
C VAL A 145 34.68 20.09 -11.88
N GLY A 146 34.35 20.67 -13.04
CA GLY A 146 32.97 20.87 -13.48
C GLY A 146 32.20 19.57 -13.66
N ASN A 147 32.80 18.60 -14.35
CA ASN A 147 32.20 17.28 -14.60
C ASN A 147 31.92 16.54 -13.30
N GLU A 148 32.92 16.43 -12.42
CA GLU A 148 32.77 15.72 -11.16
C GLU A 148 31.78 16.43 -10.24
N GLN A 149 31.80 17.76 -10.17
CA GLN A 149 30.83 18.54 -9.41
C GLN A 149 29.41 18.30 -9.91
N GLN A 150 29.19 18.20 -11.22
CA GLN A 150 27.87 17.95 -11.81
C GLN A 150 27.34 16.55 -11.45
N ILE A 151 28.16 15.51 -11.63
CA ILE A 151 27.81 14.12 -11.32
C ILE A 151 27.49 13.98 -9.82
N ASN A 152 28.40 14.47 -8.97
CA ASN A 152 28.29 14.36 -7.53
C ASN A 152 27.08 15.11 -6.98
N LEU A 153 26.84 16.34 -7.47
CA LEU A 153 25.67 17.11 -7.04
C LEU A 153 24.38 16.41 -7.47
N TYR A 154 24.29 15.94 -8.71
CA TYR A 154 23.09 15.23 -9.16
C TYR A 154 22.78 14.00 -8.30
N GLN A 155 23.78 13.16 -8.01
CA GLN A 155 23.62 11.98 -7.16
C GLN A 155 23.14 12.36 -5.74
N LEU A 156 23.74 13.39 -5.14
CA LEU A 156 23.32 13.91 -3.84
C LEU A 156 21.86 14.40 -3.88
N LEU A 157 21.45 15.11 -4.93
CA LEU A 157 20.08 15.62 -5.05
C LEU A 157 19.05 14.51 -5.28
N ASP A 158 19.35 13.49 -6.10
CA ASP A 158 18.47 12.31 -6.27
C ASP A 158 18.25 11.58 -4.94
N GLU A 159 19.33 11.36 -4.17
CA GLU A 159 19.25 10.76 -2.84
C GLU A 159 18.45 11.61 -1.85
N GLU A 160 18.71 12.93 -1.80
CA GLU A 160 18.01 13.88 -0.94
C GLU A 160 16.52 13.95 -1.26
N TYR A 161 16.14 13.93 -2.54
CA TYR A 161 14.74 13.94 -2.95
C TYR A 161 14.04 12.67 -2.44
N ARG A 162 14.61 11.49 -2.70
CA ARG A 162 14.00 10.21 -2.30
C ARG A 162 13.87 10.12 -0.78
N ASP A 163 14.94 10.40 -0.04
CA ASP A 163 14.94 10.36 1.43
C ASP A 163 13.95 11.38 2.01
N GLY A 164 13.92 12.61 1.48
CA GLY A 164 12.99 13.67 1.88
C GLY A 164 11.53 13.30 1.62
N TYR A 165 11.23 12.72 0.46
CA TYR A 165 9.88 12.29 0.08
C TYR A 165 9.38 11.17 0.99
N PHE A 166 10.14 10.07 1.11
CA PHE A 166 9.72 8.93 1.94
C PHE A 166 9.62 9.29 3.42
N ARG A 167 10.56 10.06 3.96
CA ARG A 167 10.44 10.57 5.34
C ARG A 167 9.24 11.50 5.50
N GLY A 168 8.99 12.35 4.51
CA GLY A 168 7.85 13.25 4.46
C GLY A 168 6.54 12.49 4.59
N ILE A 169 6.33 11.49 3.72
CA ILE A 169 5.17 10.59 3.74
C ILE A 169 5.09 9.84 5.06
N PHE A 170 6.17 9.20 5.50
CA PHE A 170 6.19 8.42 6.74
C PHE A 170 5.81 9.27 7.95
N ASN A 171 6.45 10.44 8.11
CA ASN A 171 6.14 11.36 9.20
C ASN A 171 4.69 11.83 9.12
N GLN A 172 4.19 12.09 7.92
CA GLN A 172 2.83 12.56 7.73
C GLN A 172 1.78 11.47 8.02
N GLN A 173 2.05 10.21 7.67
CA GLN A 173 1.20 9.08 8.03
C GLN A 173 1.19 8.81 9.53
N GLN A 174 2.36 8.90 10.17
CA GLN A 174 2.49 8.81 11.63
C GLN A 174 1.76 9.97 12.33
N TRP A 175 1.77 11.18 11.74
CA TRP A 175 1.00 12.32 12.24
C TRP A 175 -0.51 12.16 12.06
N LEU A 176 -0.95 11.61 10.92
CA LEU A 176 -2.37 11.41 10.60
C LEU A 176 -2.99 10.19 11.31
N GLY A 177 -2.17 9.28 11.85
CA GLY A 177 -2.65 8.02 12.45
C GLY A 177 -3.32 7.05 11.44
N VAL A 178 -3.23 7.35 10.14
CA VAL A 178 -3.81 6.57 9.05
C VAL A 178 -2.72 6.30 8.02
N GLY A 179 -2.35 5.02 7.86
CA GLY A 179 -1.53 4.58 6.74
C GLY A 179 -2.38 4.52 5.48
N LYS A 180 -2.09 5.35 4.49
CA LYS A 180 -2.52 5.11 3.10
C LYS A 180 -1.45 4.28 2.39
N ASP A 181 -1.86 3.42 1.48
CA ASP A 181 -0.94 2.92 0.46
C ASP A 181 -0.42 4.12 -0.34
N PHE A 182 0.90 4.28 -0.43
CA PHE A 182 1.52 5.35 -1.21
C PHE A 182 2.33 4.73 -2.35
N VAL A 183 2.37 5.45 -3.47
CA VAL A 183 3.17 5.04 -4.62
C VAL A 183 4.55 5.65 -4.47
N SER A 184 5.59 4.83 -4.65
CA SER A 184 6.96 5.36 -4.79
C SER A 184 6.99 6.38 -5.93
N PRO A 185 7.72 7.50 -5.77
CA PRO A 185 7.76 8.51 -6.81
C PRO A 185 8.35 7.89 -8.08
N ASP A 186 7.70 8.13 -9.22
CA ASP A 186 8.18 7.67 -10.52
C ASP A 186 9.62 8.20 -10.76
N PRO A 187 10.59 7.34 -11.10
CA PRO A 187 11.96 7.76 -11.33
C PRO A 187 12.10 8.93 -12.32
N ALA A 188 11.25 9.01 -13.36
CA ALA A 188 11.28 10.13 -14.29
C ALA A 188 10.81 11.44 -13.65
N ALA A 189 9.78 11.39 -12.80
CA ALA A 189 9.33 12.54 -12.02
C ALA A 189 10.39 13.01 -11.00
N VAL A 190 11.12 12.06 -10.37
CA VAL A 190 12.27 12.39 -9.49
C VAL A 190 13.36 13.11 -10.28
N GLN A 191 13.75 12.56 -11.43
CA GLN A 191 14.74 13.19 -12.31
C GLN A 191 14.32 14.60 -12.72
N GLN A 192 13.06 14.78 -13.13
CA GLN A 192 12.53 16.08 -13.50
C GLN A 192 12.56 17.07 -12.31
N ALA A 193 12.20 16.61 -11.11
CA ALA A 193 12.21 17.45 -9.91
C ALA A 193 13.63 17.83 -9.48
N VAL A 194 14.61 16.92 -9.61
CA VAL A 194 16.04 17.18 -9.35
C VAL A 194 16.63 18.14 -10.37
N MET A 195 16.23 17.99 -11.64
CA MET A 195 16.68 18.89 -12.68
C MET A 195 16.06 20.29 -12.49
N GLN A 196 14.83 20.43 -11.96
CA GLN A 196 14.30 21.74 -11.58
C GLN A 196 15.17 22.46 -10.54
N SER A 197 15.38 23.76 -10.73
CA SER A 197 16.31 24.55 -9.93
C SER A 197 15.60 25.54 -9.02
N TRP A 198 16.26 25.89 -7.91
CA TRP A 198 15.84 26.99 -7.04
C TRP A 198 15.83 28.35 -7.76
N ALA A 199 16.72 28.56 -8.72
CA ALA A 199 16.82 29.78 -9.52
C ALA A 199 16.19 29.58 -10.90
N LYS A 200 16.07 30.66 -11.70
CA LYS A 200 15.59 30.59 -13.10
C LYS A 200 16.44 29.68 -14.00
N GLU A 201 17.68 29.40 -13.61
CA GLU A 201 18.67 28.59 -14.35
C GLU A 201 18.93 27.27 -13.64
N HIS A 202 19.13 26.19 -14.40
CA HIS A 202 19.43 24.86 -13.85
C HIS A 202 20.75 24.85 -13.05
N PHE A 203 20.93 23.90 -12.14
CA PHE A 203 22.19 23.82 -11.39
C PHE A 203 23.38 23.53 -12.33
N SER A 204 23.16 22.77 -13.42
CA SER A 204 24.17 22.49 -14.43
C SER A 204 24.64 23.78 -15.13
N ASP A 205 23.73 24.66 -15.54
CA ASP A 205 24.08 25.95 -16.14
C ASP A 205 24.94 26.80 -15.20
N ARG A 206 24.60 26.81 -13.91
CA ARG A 206 25.37 27.54 -12.89
C ARG A 206 26.74 26.93 -12.63
N ILE A 207 26.87 25.60 -12.70
CA ILE A 207 28.18 24.93 -12.63
C ILE A 207 29.01 25.34 -13.84
N TRP A 208 28.48 25.19 -15.05
CA TRP A 208 29.22 25.51 -16.27
C TRP A 208 29.61 26.99 -16.36
N GLY A 209 28.69 27.90 -16.03
CA GLY A 209 29.02 29.32 -15.97
C GLY A 209 30.10 29.64 -14.92
N GLY A 210 30.09 28.93 -13.79
CA GLY A 210 31.14 29.05 -12.76
C GLY A 210 32.49 28.50 -13.21
N VAL A 211 32.50 27.35 -13.90
CA VAL A 211 33.67 26.67 -14.47
C VAL A 211 34.29 27.51 -15.58
N ASP A 212 33.47 27.99 -16.53
CA ASP A 212 33.92 28.85 -17.63
C ASP A 212 34.53 30.14 -17.08
N LYS A 213 33.89 30.75 -16.06
CA LYS A 213 34.41 31.92 -15.36
C LYS A 213 35.73 31.64 -14.64
N LEU A 214 35.85 30.53 -13.91
CA LEU A 214 37.08 30.16 -13.21
C LEU A 214 38.22 29.96 -14.22
N SER A 215 37.95 29.23 -15.30
CA SER A 215 38.93 29.00 -16.37
C SER A 215 39.44 30.32 -16.95
N GLN A 216 38.54 31.26 -17.25
CA GLN A 216 38.92 32.59 -17.72
C GLN A 216 39.73 33.37 -16.68
N GLU A 217 39.26 33.45 -15.42
CA GLU A 217 39.95 34.19 -14.36
C GLU A 217 41.35 33.64 -14.06
N LEU A 218 41.55 32.32 -14.15
CA LEU A 218 42.85 31.68 -13.97
C LEU A 218 43.80 31.99 -15.14
N LYS A 219 43.31 31.88 -16.38
CA LYS A 219 44.10 32.21 -17.58
C LYS A 219 44.52 33.67 -17.59
N GLU A 220 43.61 34.60 -17.28
CA GLU A 220 43.90 36.03 -17.16
C GLU A 220 44.89 36.31 -16.01
N SER A 221 44.68 35.69 -14.85
CA SER A 221 45.58 35.86 -13.69
C SER A 221 46.99 35.37 -13.98
N LEU A 222 47.12 34.25 -14.70
CA LEU A 222 48.39 33.71 -15.17
C LEU A 222 49.07 34.70 -16.14
N THR A 223 48.37 35.15 -17.18
CA THR A 223 48.90 36.09 -18.17
C THR A 223 49.36 37.39 -17.49
N VAL A 224 48.54 37.96 -16.60
CA VAL A 224 48.88 39.19 -15.87
C VAL A 224 50.08 38.99 -14.96
N GLY A 225 50.15 37.88 -14.21
CA GLY A 225 51.27 37.63 -13.31
C GLY A 225 52.58 37.43 -14.07
N LEU A 226 52.55 36.75 -15.23
CA LEU A 226 53.70 36.64 -16.13
C LEU A 226 54.11 37.99 -16.72
N ILE A 227 53.14 38.83 -17.12
CA ILE A 227 53.41 40.20 -17.57
C ILE A 227 54.01 41.06 -16.44
N ARG A 228 53.61 40.86 -15.19
CA ARG A 228 54.15 41.61 -14.05
C ARG A 228 55.48 41.08 -13.55
N GLY A 229 55.82 39.86 -13.90
CA GLY A 229 57.02 39.20 -13.41
C GLY A 229 56.92 38.66 -12.01
N GLU A 230 55.73 38.22 -11.65
CA GLU A 230 55.52 37.56 -10.38
C GLU A 230 56.33 36.26 -10.35
N GLY A 231 57.04 36.01 -9.25
CA GLY A 231 57.68 34.71 -9.03
C GLY A 231 56.64 33.62 -8.72
N VAL A 232 57.07 32.35 -8.73
CA VAL A 232 56.22 31.17 -8.46
C VAL A 232 55.31 31.37 -7.24
N LYS A 233 55.86 31.84 -6.12
CA LYS A 233 55.12 32.03 -4.87
C LYS A 233 53.95 33.02 -5.00
N GLU A 234 54.17 34.16 -5.64
CA GLU A 234 53.12 35.18 -5.80
C GLU A 234 52.09 34.75 -6.84
N MET A 235 52.53 34.08 -7.91
CA MET A 235 51.63 33.48 -8.92
C MET A 235 50.70 32.44 -8.28
N THR A 236 51.26 31.47 -7.56
CA THR A 236 50.48 30.43 -6.86
C THR A 236 49.46 31.05 -5.93
N LYS A 237 49.87 32.03 -5.10
CA LYS A 237 48.97 32.74 -4.19
C LYS A 237 47.82 33.45 -4.91
N ARG A 238 48.08 34.05 -6.09
CA ARG A 238 47.06 34.69 -6.92
C ARG A 238 46.04 33.68 -7.44
N LEU A 239 46.50 32.56 -8.01
CA LEU A 239 45.62 31.53 -8.54
C LEU A 239 44.82 30.83 -7.43
N THR A 240 45.45 30.52 -6.29
CA THR A 240 44.76 29.92 -5.13
C THR A 240 43.57 30.75 -4.68
N ARG A 241 43.69 32.08 -4.61
CA ARG A 241 42.55 32.95 -4.25
C ARG A 241 41.36 32.80 -5.21
N ARG A 242 41.61 32.61 -6.51
CA ARG A 242 40.56 32.41 -7.52
C ARG A 242 39.89 31.05 -7.36
N VAL A 243 40.69 30.01 -7.17
CA VAL A 243 40.20 28.65 -6.89
C VAL A 243 39.36 28.63 -5.61
N GLU A 244 39.79 29.29 -4.53
CA GLU A 244 39.05 29.38 -3.27
C GLU A 244 37.71 30.10 -3.39
N VAL A 245 37.65 31.17 -4.20
CA VAL A 245 36.39 31.87 -4.50
C VAL A 245 35.42 30.95 -5.24
N SER A 246 35.90 30.21 -6.25
CA SER A 246 35.08 29.25 -6.97
C SER A 246 34.61 28.11 -6.05
N ALA A 247 35.50 27.55 -5.22
CA ALA A 247 35.14 26.54 -4.24
C ALA A 247 34.08 27.05 -3.25
N SER A 248 34.18 28.30 -2.80
CA SER A 248 33.16 28.92 -1.93
C SER A 248 31.80 29.04 -2.62
N ASN A 249 31.77 29.42 -3.89
CA ASN A 249 30.56 29.47 -4.70
C ASN A 249 29.96 28.07 -4.92
N ALA A 250 30.78 27.07 -5.22
CA ALA A 250 30.36 25.68 -5.36
C ALA A 250 29.72 25.14 -4.07
N ARG A 251 30.33 25.40 -2.90
CA ARG A 251 29.74 25.03 -1.60
C ARG A 251 28.38 25.70 -1.36
N ARG A 252 28.24 26.97 -1.73
CA ARG A 252 26.96 27.69 -1.64
C ARG A 252 25.90 27.08 -2.55
N LEU A 253 26.28 26.70 -3.77
CA LEU A 253 25.41 26.05 -4.74
C LEU A 253 24.90 24.72 -4.16
N VAL A 254 25.80 23.82 -3.75
CA VAL A 254 25.44 22.51 -3.16
C VAL A 254 24.46 22.68 -2.00
N ARG A 255 24.77 23.56 -1.02
CA ARG A 255 23.86 23.82 0.12
C ARG A 255 22.47 24.29 -0.30
N THR A 256 22.43 25.16 -1.31
CA THR A 256 21.17 25.80 -1.74
C THR A 256 20.32 24.82 -2.53
N GLU A 257 20.90 24.04 -3.44
CA GLU A 257 20.18 23.03 -4.19
C GLU A 257 19.73 21.87 -3.30
N SER A 258 20.57 21.38 -2.38
CA SER A 258 20.15 20.35 -1.42
C SER A 258 19.00 20.83 -0.54
N ALA A 259 19.06 22.09 -0.08
CA ALA A 259 17.96 22.67 0.69
C ALA A 259 16.68 22.80 -0.15
N TYR A 260 16.79 23.19 -1.42
CA TYR A 260 15.66 23.28 -2.35
C TYR A 260 15.01 21.92 -2.59
N ILE A 261 15.81 20.93 -2.98
CA ILE A 261 15.32 19.58 -3.28
C ILE A 261 14.68 18.90 -2.07
N HIS A 262 15.25 19.08 -0.88
CA HIS A 262 14.64 18.55 0.35
C HIS A 262 13.25 19.17 0.64
N GLU A 263 13.12 20.49 0.47
CA GLU A 263 11.84 21.18 0.71
C GLU A 263 10.83 20.90 -0.41
N LYS A 264 11.29 20.73 -1.65
CA LYS A 264 10.48 20.30 -2.78
C LYS A 264 9.91 18.89 -2.56
N ALA A 265 10.75 17.94 -2.15
CA ALA A 265 10.31 16.60 -1.78
C ALA A 265 9.31 16.62 -0.61
N THR A 266 9.51 17.52 0.36
CA THR A 266 8.57 17.73 1.47
C THR A 266 7.23 18.29 0.98
N LEU A 267 7.25 19.24 0.03
CA LEU A 267 6.05 19.81 -0.57
C LEU A 267 5.25 18.75 -1.32
N ASP A 268 5.93 17.92 -2.10
CA ASP A 268 5.31 16.87 -2.90
C ASP A 268 4.73 15.78 -1.98
N ALA A 269 5.42 15.42 -0.89
CA ALA A 269 4.86 14.55 0.14
C ALA A 269 3.62 15.14 0.83
N PHE A 270 3.59 16.45 1.07
CA PHE A 270 2.40 17.12 1.61
C PHE A 270 1.21 17.08 0.63
N LYS A 271 1.46 17.29 -0.66
CA LYS A 271 0.42 17.17 -1.70
C LYS A 271 -0.16 15.76 -1.76
N GLU A 272 0.70 14.75 -1.76
CA GLU A 272 0.29 13.34 -1.77
C GLU A 272 -0.54 12.97 -0.53
N CYS A 273 -0.20 13.54 0.63
CA CYS A 273 -0.94 13.34 1.87
C CYS A 273 -2.22 14.20 2.00
N GLY A 274 -2.55 15.03 0.99
CA GLY A 274 -3.75 15.86 0.99
C GLY A 274 -3.69 17.03 1.99
N ILE A 275 -2.49 17.52 2.31
CA ILE A 275 -2.33 18.70 3.16
C ILE A 275 -2.68 19.95 2.32
N ALA A 276 -3.49 20.84 2.88
CA ALA A 276 -3.92 22.06 2.20
C ALA A 276 -3.05 23.28 2.55
N ARG A 277 -2.51 23.31 3.77
CA ARG A 277 -1.77 24.47 4.32
C ARG A 277 -0.50 24.04 5.02
N TYR A 278 0.52 24.89 4.97
CA TYR A 278 1.77 24.71 5.70
C TYR A 278 2.07 25.96 6.54
N ARG A 279 2.85 25.78 7.60
CA ARG A 279 3.42 26.84 8.41
C ARG A 279 4.91 26.92 8.13
N PHE A 280 5.40 28.12 7.90
CA PHE A 280 6.83 28.36 7.76
C PHE A 280 7.52 28.26 9.13
N LEU A 281 8.58 27.44 9.21
CA LEU A 281 9.33 27.21 10.44
C LEU A 281 10.79 27.63 10.24
N ALA A 282 11.13 28.79 10.78
CA ALA A 282 12.49 29.29 10.75
C ALA A 282 13.38 28.50 11.72
N THR A 283 14.66 28.35 11.38
CA THR A 283 15.65 27.85 12.35
C THR A 283 15.81 28.91 13.43
N LEU A 284 15.66 28.56 14.71
CA LEU A 284 15.83 29.52 15.81
C LEU A 284 17.31 29.62 16.22
N ASP A 285 18.11 30.34 15.43
CA ASP A 285 19.49 30.67 15.77
C ASP A 285 19.94 32.04 15.26
N ARG A 286 21.11 32.50 15.70
CA ARG A 286 21.69 33.81 15.35
C ARG A 286 22.05 33.97 13.86
N ARG A 287 22.07 32.88 13.09
CA ARG A 287 22.44 32.87 11.67
C ARG A 287 21.21 32.85 10.76
N THR A 288 20.01 32.80 11.31
CA THR A 288 18.76 32.91 10.55
C THR A 288 18.58 34.33 10.02
N SER A 289 18.29 34.46 8.72
CA SER A 289 18.15 35.76 8.07
C SER A 289 16.92 36.52 8.56
N LYS A 290 16.93 37.85 8.45
CA LYS A 290 15.77 38.70 8.77
C LYS A 290 14.52 38.27 7.99
N THR A 291 14.68 37.95 6.70
CA THR A 291 13.59 37.43 5.85
C THR A 291 12.99 36.14 6.41
N CYS A 292 13.81 35.17 6.85
CA CYS A 292 13.29 33.94 7.45
C CYS A 292 12.66 34.20 8.83
N GLN A 293 13.21 35.11 9.64
CA GLN A 293 12.64 35.49 10.94
C GLN A 293 11.25 36.12 10.77
N GLU A 294 11.08 37.00 9.80
CA GLU A 294 9.79 37.64 9.50
C GLU A 294 8.74 36.66 8.96
N MET A 295 9.18 35.53 8.41
CA MET A 295 8.30 34.48 7.87
C MET A 295 7.93 33.43 8.91
N ASP A 296 8.65 33.36 10.03
CA ASP A 296 8.45 32.35 11.06
C ASP A 296 7.00 32.37 11.59
N GLY A 297 6.38 31.19 11.65
CA GLY A 297 5.01 31.01 12.12
C GLY A 297 3.91 31.41 11.15
N LYS A 298 4.22 32.00 9.97
CA LYS A 298 3.20 32.37 8.98
C LYS A 298 2.66 31.14 8.25
N ASP A 299 1.35 31.15 8.00
CA ASP A 299 0.62 30.05 7.38
C ASP A 299 0.23 30.36 5.93
N PHE A 300 0.50 29.43 5.01
CA PHE A 300 0.27 29.57 3.57
C PHE A 300 -0.45 28.35 3.00
N ALA A 301 -1.12 28.52 1.86
CA ALA A 301 -1.69 27.41 1.11
C ALA A 301 -0.61 26.68 0.30
N ILE A 302 -0.70 25.35 0.21
CA ILE A 302 0.26 24.53 -0.58
C ILE A 302 0.22 24.89 -2.06
N GLU A 303 -0.95 25.22 -2.60
CA GLU A 303 -1.14 25.71 -3.98
C GLU A 303 -0.36 27.00 -4.27
N GLN A 304 -0.09 27.81 -3.24
CA GLN A 304 0.62 29.08 -3.35
C GLN A 304 2.12 28.94 -3.05
N ALA A 305 2.61 27.74 -2.74
CA ALA A 305 4.00 27.51 -2.34
C ALA A 305 4.96 27.87 -3.48
N GLN A 306 5.76 28.91 -3.26
CA GLN A 306 6.78 29.39 -4.18
C GLN A 306 8.10 29.61 -3.42
N ALA A 307 9.12 28.83 -3.82
CA ALA A 307 10.47 28.96 -3.28
C ALA A 307 10.98 30.41 -3.43
N GLY A 308 11.62 30.95 -2.39
CA GLY A 308 12.14 32.32 -2.40
C GLY A 308 11.11 33.41 -2.02
N LYS A 309 9.81 33.10 -1.96
CA LYS A 309 8.76 34.06 -1.57
C LYS A 309 8.02 33.69 -0.30
N ASN A 310 7.45 32.49 -0.27
CA ASN A 310 6.68 31.99 0.86
C ASN A 310 7.01 30.53 1.21
N TYR A 311 7.94 29.92 0.50
CA TYR A 311 8.41 28.56 0.72
C TYR A 311 9.95 28.53 0.76
N PRO A 312 10.57 27.76 1.66
CA PRO A 312 12.02 27.63 1.70
C PRO A 312 12.55 26.85 0.47
N PRO A 313 13.82 27.06 0.07
CA PRO A 313 14.77 28.03 0.60
C PRO A 313 14.44 29.46 0.15
N MET A 314 14.51 30.40 1.10
CA MET A 314 14.23 31.83 0.86
C MET A 314 15.42 32.59 0.29
N HIS A 315 16.62 32.06 0.48
CA HIS A 315 17.89 32.68 0.13
C HIS A 315 18.99 31.60 0.05
N PRO A 316 20.18 31.92 -0.47
CA PRO A 316 21.29 30.98 -0.44
C PRO A 316 21.64 30.58 1.00
N ASN A 317 22.01 29.31 1.21
CA ASN A 317 22.26 28.72 2.54
C ASN A 317 21.06 28.76 3.51
N CYS A 318 19.82 28.84 3.01
CA CYS A 318 18.64 28.79 3.87
C CYS A 318 18.51 27.42 4.58
N ARG A 319 18.26 27.45 5.89
CA ARG A 319 18.12 26.27 6.76
C ARG A 319 16.71 26.11 7.34
N SER A 320 15.83 27.05 7.01
CA SER A 320 14.41 27.00 7.39
C SER A 320 13.71 25.86 6.67
N THR A 321 12.60 25.41 7.25
CA THR A 321 11.78 24.32 6.73
C THR A 321 10.31 24.67 6.92
N VAL A 322 9.43 23.74 6.60
CA VAL A 322 7.98 23.89 6.80
C VAL A 322 7.43 22.74 7.62
N VAL A 323 6.34 23.02 8.32
CA VAL A 323 5.52 22.01 8.98
C VAL A 323 4.11 22.07 8.40
N PRO A 324 3.38 20.95 8.34
CA PRO A 324 1.97 21.01 7.96
C PRO A 324 1.24 21.93 8.94
N HIS A 325 0.49 22.90 8.44
CA HIS A 325 -0.38 23.70 9.28
C HIS A 325 -1.63 22.89 9.55
N ARG A 326 -1.97 22.72 10.83
CA ARG A 326 -3.19 22.02 11.25
C ARG A 326 -4.41 22.89 10.91
N GLN A 327 -4.83 22.90 9.65
CA GLN A 327 -6.26 22.86 9.39
C GLN A 327 -6.71 21.49 9.85
N GLU A 328 -7.82 21.45 10.61
CA GLU A 328 -8.49 20.22 11.01
C GLU A 328 -8.28 19.16 9.93
N VAL A 329 -7.62 18.06 10.27
CA VAL A 329 -7.87 16.82 9.52
C VAL A 329 -9.32 16.57 9.82
N THR A 330 -10.21 17.21 9.05
CA THR A 330 -11.61 17.40 9.44
C THR A 330 -12.32 16.10 9.41
N LYS A 331 -11.68 14.99 9.01
CA LYS A 331 -12.38 13.74 8.87
C LYS A 331 -11.55 12.53 9.29
N ARG A 332 -12.06 11.81 10.30
CA ARG A 332 -11.69 10.43 10.61
C ARG A 332 -12.50 9.48 9.74
N ALA A 333 -11.92 8.32 9.41
CA ALA A 333 -12.62 7.29 8.66
C ALA A 333 -13.71 6.66 9.55
N ALA A 334 -14.95 6.71 9.08
CA ALA A 334 -16.06 5.94 9.62
C ALA A 334 -16.46 4.84 8.63
N ARG A 335 -17.04 3.77 9.16
CA ARG A 335 -17.58 2.68 8.34
C ARG A 335 -19.08 2.60 8.54
N THR A 336 -19.80 2.45 7.44
CA THR A 336 -21.21 2.06 7.46
C THR A 336 -21.35 0.60 7.90
N ALA A 337 -22.56 0.17 8.23
CA ALA A 337 -22.79 -1.24 8.60
C ALA A 337 -22.43 -2.23 7.47
N SER A 338 -22.42 -1.78 6.21
CA SER A 338 -22.01 -2.58 5.04
C SER A 338 -20.50 -2.63 4.81
N GLY A 339 -19.71 -1.94 5.63
CA GLY A 339 -18.24 -1.88 5.51
C GLY A 339 -17.74 -0.82 4.54
N LYS A 340 -18.62 -0.02 3.91
CA LYS A 340 -18.21 1.10 3.04
C LYS A 340 -17.63 2.24 3.88
N TYR A 341 -16.47 2.73 3.46
CA TYR A 341 -15.79 3.87 4.08
C TYR A 341 -16.47 5.19 3.74
N TYR A 342 -16.58 6.06 4.75
CA TYR A 342 -16.94 7.46 4.59
C TYR A 342 -16.22 8.30 5.64
N THR A 343 -16.38 9.62 5.59
CA THR A 343 -15.54 10.58 6.31
C THR A 343 -16.40 11.39 7.28
N VAL A 344 -16.01 11.47 8.56
CA VAL A 344 -16.75 12.18 9.64
C VAL A 344 -15.82 13.07 10.45
N PRO A 345 -16.28 14.21 11.02
CA PRO A 345 -15.48 15.10 11.86
C PRO A 345 -14.52 14.39 12.82
N ASP A 346 -13.24 14.78 12.85
CA ASP A 346 -12.23 14.16 13.75
C ASP A 346 -12.56 14.40 15.23
N SER A 347 -13.16 15.56 15.54
CA SER A 347 -13.70 15.89 16.85
C SER A 347 -14.94 15.08 17.24
N MET A 348 -15.56 14.36 16.30
CA MET A 348 -16.76 13.55 16.56
C MET A 348 -16.38 12.34 17.40
N THR A 349 -16.85 12.32 18.64
CA THR A 349 -16.72 11.16 19.52
C THR A 349 -17.53 9.99 18.97
N TYR A 350 -17.18 8.76 19.36
CA TYR A 350 -17.96 7.58 18.96
C TYR A 350 -19.44 7.72 19.34
N ARG A 351 -19.74 8.36 20.48
CA ARG A 351 -21.11 8.57 20.97
C ARG A 351 -21.88 9.56 20.10
N GLU A 352 -21.27 10.67 19.72
CA GLU A 352 -21.87 11.66 18.82
C GLU A 352 -22.05 11.10 17.41
N TRP A 353 -21.05 10.36 16.92
CA TRP A 353 -21.11 9.63 15.65
C TRP A 353 -22.24 8.62 15.62
N TYR A 354 -22.31 7.74 16.63
CA TYR A 354 -23.32 6.70 16.73
C TYR A 354 -24.73 7.29 16.87
N ASN A 355 -24.90 8.38 17.65
CA ASN A 355 -26.18 9.05 17.83
C ASN A 355 -26.69 9.74 16.56
N GLY A 356 -25.79 10.24 15.72
CA GLY A 356 -26.09 10.89 14.43
C GLY A 356 -26.42 9.93 13.29
N LEU A 357 -26.28 8.61 13.47
CA LEU A 357 -26.70 7.61 12.49
C LEU A 357 -28.23 7.49 12.44
N SER A 358 -28.76 7.11 11.27
CA SER A 358 -30.18 6.75 11.15
C SER A 358 -30.51 5.53 12.01
N GLU A 359 -31.75 5.42 12.48
CA GLU A 359 -32.21 4.24 13.24
C GLU A 359 -32.01 2.94 12.43
N THR A 360 -32.12 3.02 11.11
CA THR A 360 -31.83 1.91 10.20
C THR A 360 -30.35 1.49 10.20
N GLU A 361 -29.40 2.42 10.25
CA GLU A 361 -27.97 2.10 10.31
C GLU A 361 -27.54 1.63 11.71
N LYS A 362 -28.08 2.23 12.78
CA LYS A 362 -27.89 1.74 14.16
C LYS A 362 -28.36 0.30 14.30
N GLY A 363 -29.53 -0.03 13.75
CA GLY A 363 -30.08 -1.38 13.74
C GLY A 363 -29.18 -2.39 13.02
N LYS A 364 -28.62 -2.03 11.86
CA LYS A 364 -27.68 -2.89 11.11
C LYS A 364 -26.34 -3.07 11.84
N MET A 365 -25.79 -2.01 12.44
CA MET A 365 -24.57 -2.11 13.24
C MET A 365 -24.76 -2.99 14.47
N ALA A 366 -25.87 -2.85 15.18
CA ALA A 366 -26.21 -3.70 16.32
C ALA A 366 -26.38 -5.17 15.89
N LEU A 367 -26.96 -5.43 14.73
CA LEU A 367 -27.04 -6.78 14.15
C LEU A 367 -25.64 -7.36 13.85
N GLN A 368 -24.75 -6.56 13.26
CA GLN A 368 -23.40 -7.00 12.93
C GLN A 368 -22.54 -7.26 14.18
N ASN A 369 -22.60 -6.38 15.17
CA ASN A 369 -21.94 -6.57 16.46
C ASN A 369 -22.42 -7.85 17.17
N ARG A 370 -23.72 -8.18 17.08
CA ARG A 370 -24.27 -9.44 17.60
C ARG A 370 -23.72 -10.66 16.86
N LYS A 371 -23.61 -10.62 15.53
CA LYS A 371 -22.99 -11.69 14.74
C LYS A 371 -21.53 -11.90 15.08
N ASP A 372 -20.77 -10.81 15.25
CA ASP A 372 -19.35 -10.85 15.58
C ASP A 372 -19.11 -11.37 17.00
N GLY A 373 -19.87 -10.88 17.99
CA GLY A 373 -19.82 -11.36 19.37
C GLY A 373 -20.18 -12.84 19.51
N ASN A 374 -21.16 -13.32 18.74
CA ASN A 374 -21.61 -14.71 18.75
C ASN A 374 -20.88 -15.61 17.76
N ARG A 375 -19.87 -15.10 17.03
CA ARG A 375 -19.24 -15.84 15.91
C ARG A 375 -18.71 -17.21 16.34
N LYS A 376 -18.06 -17.28 17.51
CA LYS A 376 -17.52 -18.54 18.04
C LYS A 376 -18.62 -19.54 18.40
N THR A 377 -19.65 -19.08 19.12
CA THR A 377 -20.80 -19.92 19.49
C THR A 377 -21.60 -20.37 18.28
N ASP A 378 -21.69 -19.53 17.24
CA ASP A 378 -22.40 -19.82 15.99
C ASP A 378 -21.64 -20.83 15.15
N GLN A 379 -20.30 -20.75 15.11
CA GLN A 379 -19.46 -21.78 14.48
C GLN A 379 -19.63 -23.13 15.15
N GLU A 380 -19.65 -23.17 16.49
CA GLU A 380 -19.88 -24.40 17.25
C GLU A 380 -21.29 -24.95 17.03
N GLN A 381 -22.30 -24.07 16.99
CA GLN A 381 -23.67 -24.46 16.67
C GLN A 381 -23.80 -25.01 15.25
N HIS A 382 -23.21 -24.34 14.26
CA HIS A 382 -23.20 -24.80 12.86
C HIS A 382 -22.50 -26.14 12.72
N LYS A 383 -21.36 -26.36 13.39
CA LYS A 383 -20.68 -27.68 13.41
C LYS A 383 -21.60 -28.79 13.92
N ARG A 384 -22.37 -28.54 15.00
CA ARG A 384 -23.36 -29.50 15.51
C ARG A 384 -24.49 -29.76 14.52
N TYR A 385 -24.99 -28.71 13.87
CA TYR A 385 -26.06 -28.83 12.87
C TYR A 385 -25.57 -29.59 11.64
N LYS A 386 -24.36 -29.28 11.14
CA LYS A 386 -23.70 -29.96 10.02
C LYS A 386 -23.51 -31.45 10.29
N LYS A 387 -23.13 -31.82 11.53
CA LYS A 387 -22.97 -33.23 11.94
C LYS A 387 -24.29 -34.03 11.85
N VAL A 388 -25.43 -33.40 12.09
CA VAL A 388 -26.75 -34.06 12.10
C VAL A 388 -27.46 -33.98 10.75
N LEU A 389 -27.43 -32.81 10.11
CA LEU A 389 -28.19 -32.50 8.89
C LEU A 389 -27.38 -32.63 7.60
N GLY A 390 -26.05 -32.76 7.67
CA GLY A 390 -25.19 -32.87 6.48
C GLY A 390 -25.26 -31.63 5.58
N GLU A 391 -25.57 -31.85 4.30
CA GLU A 391 -25.69 -30.79 3.29
C GLU A 391 -26.85 -29.83 3.57
N ALA A 392 -27.94 -30.31 4.19
CA ALA A 392 -29.11 -29.49 4.51
C ALA A 392 -28.82 -28.38 5.54
N ALA A 393 -27.72 -28.47 6.30
CA ALA A 393 -27.26 -27.39 7.18
C ALA A 393 -26.62 -26.21 6.43
N GLY A 394 -26.35 -26.35 5.12
CA GLY A 394 -25.76 -25.29 4.29
C GLY A 394 -24.33 -24.92 4.69
N SER A 395 -23.85 -23.82 4.12
CA SER A 395 -22.58 -23.18 4.51
C SER A 395 -22.71 -22.43 5.84
N PHE A 396 -21.59 -22.13 6.50
CA PHE A 396 -21.61 -21.33 7.73
C PHE A 396 -22.23 -19.94 7.49
N ARG A 397 -21.98 -19.35 6.31
CA ARG A 397 -22.54 -18.06 5.92
C ARG A 397 -24.07 -18.13 5.81
N GLU A 398 -24.61 -19.14 5.11
CA GLU A 398 -26.05 -19.35 4.99
C GLU A 398 -26.73 -19.59 6.34
N PHE A 399 -26.07 -20.36 7.22
CA PHE A 399 -26.54 -20.60 8.58
C PHE A 399 -26.67 -19.30 9.39
N VAL A 400 -25.64 -18.43 9.34
CA VAL A 400 -25.66 -17.13 10.02
C VAL A 400 -26.70 -16.20 9.39
N THR A 401 -26.84 -16.17 8.07
CA THR A 401 -27.90 -15.40 7.40
C THR A 401 -29.28 -15.84 7.88
N LYS A 402 -29.59 -17.14 7.85
CA LYS A 402 -30.87 -17.66 8.37
C LYS A 402 -31.09 -17.24 9.81
N LYS A 403 -30.10 -17.49 10.67
CA LYS A 403 -30.21 -17.24 12.12
C LYS A 403 -30.56 -15.79 12.50
N TYR A 404 -30.06 -14.81 11.75
CA TYR A 404 -30.16 -13.40 12.13
C TYR A 404 -31.02 -12.54 11.19
N GLU A 405 -31.30 -13.01 9.98
CA GLU A 405 -32.02 -12.25 8.94
C GLU A 405 -33.31 -12.95 8.47
N ASP A 406 -33.49 -14.24 8.75
CA ASP A 406 -34.67 -15.02 8.35
C ASP A 406 -35.18 -15.89 9.53
N PRO A 407 -35.97 -15.29 10.45
CA PRO A 407 -36.48 -15.99 11.63
C PRO A 407 -37.27 -17.27 11.29
N GLU A 408 -38.08 -17.23 10.23
CA GLU A 408 -38.89 -18.38 9.80
C GLU A 408 -38.00 -19.52 9.28
N GLY A 409 -37.03 -19.21 8.42
CA GLY A 409 -36.09 -20.20 7.92
C GLY A 409 -35.17 -20.77 9.00
N TYR A 410 -34.82 -19.98 10.02
CA TYR A 410 -34.07 -20.48 11.17
C TYR A 410 -34.91 -21.40 12.08
N GLU A 411 -36.18 -21.06 12.34
CA GLU A 411 -37.08 -21.95 13.07
C GLU A 411 -37.30 -23.27 12.33
N TRP A 412 -37.48 -23.23 11.01
CA TRP A 412 -37.55 -24.44 10.21
C TRP A 412 -36.26 -25.28 10.32
N LEU A 413 -35.09 -24.64 10.27
CA LEU A 413 -33.81 -25.33 10.42
C LEU A 413 -33.63 -25.97 11.82
N LYS A 414 -34.08 -25.28 12.89
CA LYS A 414 -34.10 -25.86 14.25
C LYS A 414 -35.02 -27.07 14.30
N GLN A 415 -36.22 -26.96 13.73
CA GLN A 415 -37.17 -28.06 13.68
C GLN A 415 -36.56 -29.27 12.97
N GLN A 416 -35.96 -29.08 11.78
CA GLN A 416 -35.29 -30.15 11.04
C GLN A 416 -34.15 -30.79 11.84
N TYR A 417 -33.35 -29.98 12.53
CA TYR A 417 -32.29 -30.47 13.41
C TYR A 417 -32.84 -31.36 14.53
N HIS A 418 -33.88 -30.90 15.23
CA HIS A 418 -34.51 -31.67 16.31
C HIS A 418 -35.16 -32.95 15.79
N GLU A 419 -35.86 -32.88 14.66
CA GLU A 419 -36.52 -34.04 14.06
C GLU A 419 -35.51 -35.10 13.62
N THR A 420 -34.45 -34.69 12.92
CA THR A 420 -33.40 -35.60 12.43
C THR A 420 -32.60 -36.19 13.59
N ASN A 421 -32.25 -35.38 14.60
CA ASN A 421 -31.56 -35.87 15.79
C ASN A 421 -32.43 -36.89 16.55
N TYR A 422 -33.73 -36.62 16.68
CA TYR A 422 -34.67 -37.56 17.30
C TYR A 422 -34.76 -38.87 16.50
N VAL A 423 -34.83 -38.80 15.17
CA VAL A 423 -34.82 -39.99 14.31
C VAL A 423 -33.52 -40.79 14.49
N ASN A 424 -32.36 -40.13 14.57
CA ASN A 424 -31.08 -40.81 14.79
C ASN A 424 -31.05 -41.52 16.16
N GLN A 425 -31.51 -40.86 17.22
CA GLN A 425 -31.64 -41.46 18.54
C GLN A 425 -32.67 -42.61 18.57
N PHE A 426 -33.78 -42.45 17.86
CA PHE A 426 -34.80 -43.47 17.73
C PHE A 426 -34.26 -44.73 17.02
N LYS A 427 -33.53 -44.56 15.93
CA LYS A 427 -32.85 -45.67 15.21
C LYS A 427 -31.91 -46.43 16.14
N GLN A 428 -31.13 -45.73 16.94
CA GLN A 428 -30.26 -46.35 17.94
C GLN A 428 -31.07 -47.12 18.99
N ARG A 429 -32.08 -46.50 19.60
CA ARG A 429 -32.97 -47.17 20.58
C ARG A 429 -33.66 -48.40 19.98
N LEU A 430 -34.05 -48.34 18.71
CA LEU A 430 -34.68 -49.45 17.99
C LEU A 430 -33.69 -50.61 17.81
N ALA A 431 -32.45 -50.32 17.41
CA ALA A 431 -31.39 -51.31 17.30
C ALA A 431 -31.02 -51.94 18.66
N GLU A 432 -31.07 -51.16 19.74
CA GLU A 432 -30.85 -51.62 21.13
C GLU A 432 -32.08 -52.35 21.73
N GLY A 433 -33.18 -52.51 20.99
CA GLY A 433 -34.39 -53.17 21.46
C GLY A 433 -35.19 -52.37 22.51
N LYS A 434 -34.89 -51.08 22.70
CA LYS A 434 -35.53 -50.18 23.69
C LYS A 434 -36.81 -49.51 23.18
N VAL A 435 -37.23 -49.80 21.95
CA VAL A 435 -38.48 -49.29 21.36
C VAL A 435 -39.54 -50.39 21.43
N ASN A 436 -40.74 -50.06 21.92
CA ASN A 436 -41.85 -51.00 21.95
C ASN A 436 -42.36 -51.29 20.53
N THR A 437 -41.96 -52.42 19.97
CA THR A 437 -42.35 -52.89 18.62
C THR A 437 -43.58 -53.81 18.65
N ARG A 438 -44.22 -54.01 19.81
CA ARG A 438 -45.38 -54.87 19.94
C ARG A 438 -46.63 -54.19 19.38
N ILE A 439 -47.40 -54.93 18.57
CA ILE A 439 -48.62 -54.41 17.97
C ILE A 439 -49.69 -54.07 19.03
N GLN A 440 -50.18 -52.83 18.98
CA GLN A 440 -51.34 -52.37 19.73
C GLN A 440 -52.62 -52.94 19.11
N LYS A 441 -53.05 -54.11 19.59
CA LYS A 441 -54.17 -54.89 19.03
C LYS A 441 -55.43 -54.05 18.75
N ALA A 442 -55.92 -53.30 19.74
CA ALA A 442 -57.15 -52.51 19.59
C ALA A 442 -57.06 -51.48 18.45
N LYS A 443 -55.89 -50.83 18.30
CA LYS A 443 -55.67 -49.85 17.24
C LYS A 443 -55.44 -50.52 15.89
N GLN A 444 -54.75 -51.66 15.87
CA GLN A 444 -54.50 -52.43 14.65
C GLN A 444 -55.79 -52.95 14.00
N LEU A 445 -56.80 -53.31 14.81
CA LEU A 445 -58.10 -53.76 14.29
C LEU A 445 -58.77 -52.71 13.40
N GLU A 446 -58.52 -51.41 13.61
CA GLU A 446 -59.02 -50.34 12.71
C GLU A 446 -58.43 -50.44 11.30
N HIS A 447 -57.36 -51.21 11.08
CA HIS A 447 -56.61 -51.32 9.84
C HIS A 447 -56.49 -52.77 9.33
N THR A 448 -57.33 -53.68 9.79
CA THR A 448 -57.31 -55.10 9.38
C THR A 448 -58.61 -55.46 8.68
N GLN A 449 -58.52 -56.06 7.49
CA GLN A 449 -59.69 -56.45 6.70
C GLN A 449 -60.62 -57.38 7.49
N GLY A 450 -61.92 -57.11 7.41
CA GLY A 450 -62.96 -57.96 7.99
C GLY A 450 -63.24 -57.74 9.48
N THR A 451 -62.62 -56.75 10.13
CA THR A 451 -62.92 -56.42 11.54
C THR A 451 -64.11 -55.46 11.65
N LYS A 452 -64.85 -55.55 12.77
CA LYS A 452 -65.93 -54.61 13.10
C LYS A 452 -65.39 -53.18 13.26
N SER A 453 -64.21 -53.01 13.85
CA SER A 453 -63.58 -51.70 14.04
C SER A 453 -63.29 -50.98 12.71
N LEU A 454 -62.74 -51.69 11.71
CA LEU A 454 -62.52 -51.14 10.37
C LEU A 454 -63.85 -50.77 9.70
N GLN A 455 -64.84 -51.65 9.75
CA GLN A 455 -66.17 -51.40 9.16
C GLN A 455 -66.81 -50.14 9.76
N ASN A 456 -66.74 -49.97 11.08
CA ASN A 456 -67.27 -48.79 11.75
C ASN A 456 -66.55 -47.50 11.34
N ARG A 457 -65.22 -47.54 11.24
CA ARG A 457 -64.41 -46.40 10.75
C ARG A 457 -64.74 -46.03 9.31
N MET A 458 -64.89 -47.03 8.43
CA MET A 458 -65.28 -46.81 7.04
C MET A 458 -66.69 -46.21 6.93
N LYS A 459 -67.66 -46.72 7.68
CA LYS A 459 -69.03 -46.17 7.72
C LYS A 459 -69.04 -44.70 8.14
N GLN A 460 -68.31 -44.37 9.20
CA GLN A 460 -68.17 -42.99 9.68
C GLN A 460 -67.52 -42.09 8.61
N ALA A 461 -66.46 -42.57 7.96
CA ALA A 461 -65.78 -41.82 6.92
C ALA A 461 -66.67 -41.58 5.69
N PHE A 462 -67.35 -42.61 5.17
CA PHE A 462 -68.26 -42.44 4.03
C PHE A 462 -69.47 -41.56 4.35
N LYS A 463 -70.01 -41.64 5.58
CA LYS A 463 -71.06 -40.71 6.04
C LYS A 463 -70.55 -39.27 6.01
N SER A 464 -69.34 -39.04 6.53
CA SER A 464 -68.69 -37.73 6.51
C SER A 464 -68.40 -37.22 5.09
N GLN A 465 -68.04 -38.11 4.14
CA GLN A 465 -67.79 -37.72 2.75
C GLN A 465 -69.06 -37.26 2.02
N ARG A 466 -70.20 -37.90 2.32
CA ARG A 466 -71.51 -37.60 1.70
C ARG A 466 -72.24 -36.42 2.33
N ASP A 467 -71.76 -35.91 3.48
CA ASP A 467 -72.35 -34.75 4.13
C ASP A 467 -72.01 -33.46 3.34
N PRO A 468 -73.03 -32.75 2.82
CA PRO A 468 -72.83 -31.52 2.06
C PRO A 468 -72.51 -30.30 2.95
N THR A 469 -72.81 -30.37 4.25
CA THR A 469 -72.60 -29.28 5.21
C THR A 469 -71.17 -29.24 5.76
N LEU A 470 -70.43 -30.35 5.64
CA LEU A 470 -69.05 -30.46 6.09
C LEU A 470 -68.08 -29.86 5.05
N PRO A 471 -67.27 -28.86 5.43
CA PRO A 471 -66.17 -28.38 4.60
C PRO A 471 -65.25 -29.54 4.20
N ARG A 472 -64.70 -29.48 2.98
CA ARG A 472 -63.83 -30.54 2.42
C ARG A 472 -62.70 -30.95 3.37
N GLU A 473 -62.16 -30.00 4.12
CA GLU A 473 -61.08 -30.18 5.12
C GLU A 473 -61.49 -30.99 6.35
N LYS A 474 -62.79 -30.98 6.69
CA LYS A 474 -63.35 -31.73 7.83
C LYS A 474 -63.87 -33.11 7.44
N LYS A 475 -63.84 -33.47 6.15
CA LYS A 475 -64.31 -34.77 5.66
C LYS A 475 -63.31 -35.87 6.02
N GLN A 476 -63.79 -36.90 6.71
CA GLN A 476 -62.95 -38.03 7.13
C GLN A 476 -62.59 -38.92 5.95
N THR A 477 -61.34 -39.36 5.90
CA THR A 477 -60.86 -40.27 4.84
C THR A 477 -61.15 -41.71 5.22
N PRO A 478 -61.72 -42.52 4.31
CA PRO A 478 -61.86 -43.96 4.53
C PRO A 478 -60.52 -44.61 4.89
N GLN A 479 -60.56 -45.52 5.86
CA GLN A 479 -59.37 -46.10 6.46
C GLN A 479 -58.71 -47.14 5.54
N SER A 480 -57.40 -46.99 5.26
CA SER A 480 -56.61 -48.04 4.61
C SER A 480 -56.50 -49.29 5.49
N TYR A 481 -56.46 -50.47 4.87
CA TYR A 481 -56.48 -51.75 5.57
C TYR A 481 -55.55 -52.80 4.96
N LEU A 482 -54.91 -53.60 5.83
CA LEU A 482 -54.16 -54.79 5.48
C LEU A 482 -55.12 -55.93 5.12
N TYR A 483 -54.73 -56.78 4.17
CA TYR A 483 -55.46 -58.01 3.88
C TYR A 483 -55.49 -58.94 5.10
N LYS A 484 -56.55 -59.75 5.22
CA LYS A 484 -56.81 -60.58 6.42
C LYS A 484 -55.65 -61.55 6.75
N GLN A 485 -54.96 -62.06 5.72
CA GLN A 485 -53.84 -62.98 5.84
C GLN A 485 -52.52 -62.32 6.25
N ILE A 486 -52.43 -60.99 6.23
CA ILE A 486 -51.18 -60.28 6.51
C ILE A 486 -51.02 -60.06 8.01
N ASN A 487 -49.97 -60.63 8.59
CA ASN A 487 -49.65 -60.46 10.00
C ASN A 487 -48.87 -59.16 10.24
N ALA A 488 -49.51 -58.20 10.90
CA ALA A 488 -48.90 -56.90 11.20
C ALA A 488 -47.64 -57.02 12.10
N GLN A 489 -47.59 -57.98 13.02
CA GLN A 489 -46.41 -58.16 13.89
C GLN A 489 -45.20 -58.69 13.10
N GLU A 490 -45.44 -59.59 12.14
CA GLU A 490 -44.39 -60.11 11.26
C GLU A 490 -43.78 -59.01 10.38
N LEU A 491 -44.63 -58.10 9.86
CA LEU A 491 -44.16 -56.93 9.12
C LEU A 491 -43.23 -56.05 9.97
N VAL A 492 -43.60 -55.79 11.24
CA VAL A 492 -42.74 -55.02 12.15
C VAL A 492 -41.43 -55.77 12.42
N ASN A 493 -41.49 -57.07 12.73
CA ASN A 493 -40.31 -57.87 13.04
C ASN A 493 -39.31 -57.92 11.87
N ARG A 494 -39.81 -58.01 10.63
CA ARG A 494 -38.96 -58.14 9.44
C ARG A 494 -38.38 -56.81 8.97
N TYR A 495 -39.13 -55.71 9.10
CA TYR A 495 -38.83 -54.46 8.41
C TYR A 495 -38.62 -53.24 9.32
N ALA A 496 -38.90 -53.30 10.62
CA ALA A 496 -38.62 -52.19 11.52
C ALA A 496 -37.14 -51.76 11.42
N GLY A 497 -36.91 -50.45 11.25
CA GLY A 497 -35.58 -49.88 11.09
C GLY A 497 -35.01 -49.90 9.67
N LYS A 498 -35.67 -50.56 8.71
CA LYS A 498 -35.16 -50.73 7.33
C LYS A 498 -35.74 -49.73 6.33
N GLY A 499 -36.78 -49.00 6.73
CA GLY A 499 -37.47 -48.01 5.91
C GLY A 499 -37.03 -46.57 6.11
N LEU A 500 -37.76 -45.67 5.45
CA LEU A 500 -37.62 -44.23 5.67
C LEU A 500 -38.31 -43.85 6.98
N ILE A 501 -37.52 -43.62 8.03
CA ILE A 501 -38.02 -43.16 9.33
C ILE A 501 -38.14 -41.64 9.34
N THR A 502 -39.30 -41.16 9.77
CA THR A 502 -39.64 -39.75 9.87
C THR A 502 -40.28 -39.46 11.23
N TYR A 503 -40.00 -38.28 11.76
CA TYR A 503 -40.61 -37.79 12.99
C TYR A 503 -40.98 -36.33 12.78
N ARG A 504 -42.17 -35.95 13.25
CA ARG A 504 -42.58 -34.55 13.30
C ARG A 504 -42.59 -34.11 14.75
N GLN A 505 -41.94 -33.00 15.05
CA GLN A 505 -41.87 -32.45 16.40
C GLN A 505 -43.29 -32.24 16.97
N GLY A 506 -43.53 -32.75 18.18
CA GLY A 506 -44.83 -32.65 18.86
C GLY A 506 -45.87 -33.70 18.43
N SER A 507 -45.59 -34.54 17.43
CA SER A 507 -46.55 -35.56 16.98
C SER A 507 -46.75 -36.73 17.97
N GLY A 508 -45.81 -36.92 18.90
CA GLY A 508 -45.82 -38.03 19.86
C GLY A 508 -45.63 -39.43 19.23
N THR A 509 -45.37 -39.51 17.92
CA THR A 509 -45.27 -40.77 17.18
C THR A 509 -44.18 -40.70 16.12
N VAL A 510 -43.42 -41.79 15.95
CA VAL A 510 -42.48 -41.95 14.84
C VAL A 510 -43.13 -42.75 13.73
N ARG A 511 -42.90 -42.37 12.48
CA ARG A 511 -43.44 -43.05 11.30
C ARG A 511 -42.33 -43.60 10.44
N GLU A 512 -42.41 -44.87 10.12
CA GLU A 512 -41.50 -45.54 9.19
C GLU A 512 -42.26 -45.98 7.95
N TRP A 513 -41.70 -45.70 6.78
CA TRP A 513 -42.28 -46.06 5.49
C TRP A 513 -41.44 -47.13 4.84
N ILE A 514 -42.03 -48.28 4.55
CA ILE A 514 -41.38 -49.40 3.87
C ILE A 514 -42.20 -49.80 2.64
N THR A 515 -41.51 -50.33 1.64
CA THR A 515 -42.12 -50.98 0.47
C THR A 515 -41.76 -52.45 0.54
N VAL A 516 -42.74 -53.32 0.34
CA VAL A 516 -42.57 -54.78 0.38
C VAL A 516 -42.85 -55.39 -1.00
N GLU A 517 -42.38 -56.62 -1.24
CA GLU A 517 -42.44 -57.24 -2.57
C GLU A 517 -43.86 -57.62 -3.02
N LYS A 518 -44.75 -57.93 -2.08
CA LYS A 518 -46.11 -58.39 -2.36
C LYS A 518 -47.14 -57.36 -1.88
N PRO A 519 -48.28 -57.23 -2.57
CA PRO A 519 -49.37 -56.42 -2.07
C PRO A 519 -49.85 -56.87 -0.69
N ILE A 520 -49.98 -55.92 0.22
CA ILE A 520 -50.30 -56.18 1.63
C ILE A 520 -51.70 -55.72 2.03
N GLY A 521 -52.37 -54.95 1.16
CA GLY A 521 -53.66 -54.37 1.46
C GLY A 521 -54.05 -53.30 0.47
N ARG A 522 -55.07 -52.52 0.86
CA ARG A 522 -55.59 -51.44 0.03
C ARG A 522 -55.55 -50.11 0.76
N CYS A 523 -55.17 -49.07 0.04
CA CYS A 523 -55.23 -47.69 0.49
C CYS A 523 -56.33 -46.94 -0.24
N TYR A 524 -57.00 -46.01 0.43
CA TYR A 524 -58.02 -45.18 -0.20
C TYR A 524 -57.36 -43.96 -0.86
N ASN A 525 -57.38 -43.88 -2.19
CA ASN A 525 -56.84 -42.76 -2.92
C ASN A 525 -57.91 -41.68 -3.09
N GLN A 526 -57.72 -40.55 -2.41
CA GLN A 526 -58.66 -39.43 -2.45
C GLN A 526 -58.79 -38.77 -3.83
N GLY A 527 -57.76 -38.87 -4.68
CA GLY A 527 -57.78 -38.28 -6.02
C GLY A 527 -58.65 -39.08 -7.00
N THR A 528 -58.64 -40.40 -6.88
CA THR A 528 -59.46 -41.31 -7.72
C THR A 528 -60.78 -41.69 -7.04
N GLY A 529 -60.92 -41.45 -5.73
CA GLY A 529 -62.08 -41.83 -4.93
C GLY A 529 -62.23 -43.35 -4.75
N ARG A 530 -61.16 -44.13 -4.98
CA ARG A 530 -61.20 -45.59 -5.01
C ARG A 530 -60.12 -46.21 -4.12
N TYR A 531 -60.33 -47.47 -3.75
CA TYR A 531 -59.31 -48.28 -3.08
C TYR A 531 -58.34 -48.84 -4.12
N GLU A 532 -57.06 -48.60 -3.90
CA GLU A 532 -55.96 -49.08 -4.72
C GLU A 532 -55.12 -50.06 -3.91
N GLU A 533 -54.71 -51.14 -4.55
CA GLU A 533 -53.77 -52.10 -3.99
C GLU A 533 -52.39 -51.43 -3.80
N THR A 534 -51.69 -51.76 -2.71
CA THR A 534 -50.40 -51.11 -2.39
C THR A 534 -49.39 -52.07 -1.80
N HIS A 535 -48.13 -51.85 -2.18
CA HIS A 535 -46.93 -52.47 -1.65
C HIS A 535 -46.32 -51.68 -0.48
N ARG A 536 -46.85 -50.49 -0.21
CA ARG A 536 -46.26 -49.55 0.75
C ARG A 536 -47.02 -49.54 2.06
N VAL A 537 -46.30 -49.51 3.16
CA VAL A 537 -46.87 -49.49 4.51
C VAL A 537 -46.21 -48.45 5.39
N CYS A 538 -46.99 -47.91 6.31
CA CYS A 538 -46.52 -47.06 7.38
C CYS A 538 -46.57 -47.83 8.71
N ILE A 539 -45.42 -47.94 9.37
CA ILE A 539 -45.31 -48.39 10.75
C ILE A 539 -45.31 -47.15 11.63
N ILE A 540 -46.23 -47.07 12.60
CA ILE A 540 -46.27 -45.99 13.59
C ILE A 540 -45.87 -46.53 14.95
N TYR A 541 -44.80 -45.98 15.50
CA TYR A 541 -44.31 -46.26 16.84
C TYR A 541 -44.86 -45.23 17.82
N HIS A 542 -45.65 -45.69 18.79
CA HIS A 542 -46.04 -44.89 19.96
C HIS A 542 -45.14 -45.21 21.13
N GLU A 543 -44.58 -44.18 21.78
CA GLU A 543 -43.63 -44.39 22.87
C GLU A 543 -44.21 -45.18 24.06
N ARG A 544 -45.51 -45.02 24.34
CA ARG A 544 -46.19 -45.70 25.47
C ARG A 544 -47.21 -46.78 25.07
N LYS A 545 -47.77 -46.69 23.86
CA LYS A 545 -48.96 -47.47 23.47
C LYS A 545 -48.66 -48.67 22.56
N GLY A 546 -47.42 -48.81 22.10
CA GLY A 546 -46.99 -49.85 21.16
C GLY A 546 -47.07 -49.40 19.71
N THR A 547 -46.98 -50.35 18.78
CA THR A 547 -46.89 -50.08 17.34
C THR A 547 -48.20 -50.40 16.63
N HIS A 548 -48.54 -49.70 15.55
CA HIS A 548 -49.56 -50.17 14.61
C HIS A 548 -49.12 -49.89 13.19
N VAL A 549 -49.70 -50.63 12.26
CA VAL A 549 -49.25 -50.71 10.86
C VAL A 549 -50.45 -50.57 9.94
N PHE A 550 -50.31 -49.77 8.90
CA PHE A 550 -51.36 -49.64 7.89
C PHE A 550 -50.81 -49.35 6.49
N PRO A 551 -51.49 -49.84 5.44
CA PRO A 551 -51.07 -49.59 4.06
C PRO A 551 -51.30 -48.14 3.67
N VAL A 552 -50.46 -47.64 2.79
CA VAL A 552 -50.44 -46.24 2.36
C VAL A 552 -50.22 -46.14 0.86
N LYS A 553 -50.56 -44.99 0.27
CA LYS A 553 -50.41 -44.77 -1.17
C LYS A 553 -48.94 -44.89 -1.60
N GLU A 554 -48.72 -45.52 -2.75
CA GLU A 554 -47.41 -45.55 -3.40
C GLU A 554 -46.94 -44.13 -3.74
N LYS A 555 -45.62 -43.95 -3.79
CA LYS A 555 -44.99 -42.62 -3.80
C LYS A 555 -44.77 -42.13 -5.22
#